data_AF-A0AAD8FI68-F1
#
_entry.id   AF-A0AAD8FI68-F1
#
_cell.length_a   1.000
_cell.length_b   1.000
_cell.length_c   1.000
_cell.angle_alpha   90.00
_cell.angle_beta   90.00
_cell.angle_gamma   90.00
#
_symmetry.space_group_name_H-M   'P 1'
#
loop_
_entity.id
_entity.type
_entity.pdbx_description
1 polymer ?
#
loop_
_entity_poly.entity_id
_entity_poly.type
_entity_poly.pdbx_seq_one_letter_code
_entity_poly.pdbx_strand_id
1 'polypeptide(L)'
;SVNSNAFAKPRLSTIWKYAKVELRPPTLGELSEVPLAIQKLKLSAQTGKWKQLTVKEAFLNTIVGAEIVFWFYAGECIGKGGIVSYDIPGAVNWDIHF
;
A
#
# COMPACT_ATOMS: atom_id res chain seq x y z
N SER A 1 4.99 14.30 -34.04
CA SER A 1 3.97 13.87 -33.08
C SER A 1 4.22 12.40 -32.74
N VAL A 2 4.81 12.10 -31.58
CA VAL A 2 4.93 10.72 -31.12
C VAL A 2 3.52 10.24 -30.76
N ASN A 3 3.03 9.19 -31.42
CA ASN A 3 1.72 8.62 -31.13
C ASN A 3 1.72 8.09 -29.69
N SER A 4 1.25 8.89 -28.74
CA SER A 4 1.13 8.57 -27.31
C SER A 4 0.41 7.23 -27.08
N ASN A 5 -0.58 6.94 -27.93
CA ASN A 5 -1.31 5.67 -27.94
C ASN A 5 -0.45 4.46 -28.31
N ALA A 6 0.52 4.60 -29.22
CA ALA A 6 1.42 3.51 -29.59
C ALA A 6 2.47 3.23 -28.50
N PHE A 7 2.84 4.24 -27.71
CA PHE A 7 3.79 4.12 -26.61
C PHE A 7 3.14 3.61 -25.30
N ALA A 8 1.92 4.05 -24.99
CA ALA A 8 1.22 3.74 -23.74
C ALA A 8 0.59 2.34 -23.73
N LYS A 9 -0.02 1.91 -24.84
CA LYS A 9 -0.69 0.60 -24.95
C LYS A 9 0.15 -0.61 -24.52
N PRO A 10 1.39 -0.80 -25.03
CA PRO A 10 2.19 -1.95 -24.63
C PRO A 10 2.58 -1.90 -23.14
N ARG A 11 2.91 -0.72 -22.60
CA ARG A 11 3.26 -0.55 -21.19
C ARG A 11 2.09 -0.85 -20.25
N LEU A 12 0.89 -0.34 -20.58
CA LEU A 12 -0.31 -0.63 -19.82
C LEU A 12 -0.68 -2.12 -19.88
N SER A 13 -0.48 -2.78 -21.02
CA SER A 13 -0.73 -4.23 -21.13
C SER A 13 0.21 -5.06 -20.23
N THR A 14 1.47 -4.65 -20.13
CA THR A 14 2.45 -5.31 -19.24
C THR A 14 2.09 -5.06 -17.78
N ILE A 15 1.77 -3.82 -17.39
CA ILE A 15 1.32 -3.48 -16.03
C ILE A 15 0.08 -4.29 -15.68
N TRP A 16 -0.90 -4.35 -16.58
CA TRP A 16 -2.14 -5.12 -16.37
C TRP A 16 -1.90 -6.61 -16.18
N LYS A 17 -0.95 -7.20 -16.94
CA LYS A 17 -0.60 -8.62 -16.83
C LYS A 17 -0.05 -8.96 -15.44
N TYR A 18 0.86 -8.14 -14.91
CA TYR A 18 1.44 -8.36 -13.57
C TYR A 18 0.45 -7.99 -12.46
N ALA A 19 -0.24 -6.86 -12.60
CA ALA A 19 -1.28 -6.42 -11.67
C ALA A 19 -2.36 -7.49 -11.44
N LYS A 20 -2.78 -8.21 -12.49
CA LYS A 20 -3.80 -9.26 -12.36
C LYS A 20 -3.38 -10.42 -11.45
N VAL A 21 -2.08 -10.71 -11.39
CA VAL A 21 -1.54 -11.82 -10.60
C VAL A 21 -1.21 -11.38 -9.17
N GLU A 22 -0.66 -10.17 -9.03
CA GLU A 22 -0.15 -9.66 -7.75
C GLU A 22 -1.21 -8.88 -6.95
N LEU A 23 -2.12 -8.17 -7.62
CA LEU A 23 -3.20 -7.40 -6.99
C LEU A 23 -4.50 -8.19 -6.88
N ARG A 24 -4.47 -9.51 -7.09
CA ARG A 24 -5.66 -10.34 -6.87
C ARG A 24 -6.02 -10.26 -5.38
N PRO A 25 -7.32 -10.10 -5.02
CA PRO A 25 -7.72 -10.25 -3.64
C PRO A 25 -7.33 -11.67 -3.18
N PRO A 26 -6.75 -11.80 -1.97
CA PRO A 26 -6.32 -13.09 -1.44
C PRO A 26 -7.50 -14.05 -1.36
N THR A 27 -7.23 -15.33 -1.58
CA THR A 27 -8.24 -16.38 -1.52
C THR A 27 -8.62 -16.63 -0.06
N LEU A 28 -9.86 -17.05 0.22
CA LEU A 28 -10.33 -17.30 1.60
C LEU A 28 -9.44 -18.29 2.39
N GLY A 29 -8.82 -19.26 1.71
CA GLY A 29 -7.85 -20.18 2.30
C GLY A 29 -6.52 -19.53 2.69
N GLU A 30 -6.09 -18.47 2.00
CA GLU A 30 -4.89 -17.70 2.38
C GLU A 30 -5.19 -16.80 3.60
N LEU A 31 -6.46 -16.38 3.77
CA LEU A 31 -6.89 -15.58 4.91
C LEU A 31 -6.95 -16.37 6.22
N SER A 32 -7.22 -17.67 6.18
CA SER A 32 -7.26 -18.49 7.41
C SER A 32 -5.87 -18.69 8.03
N GLU A 33 -4.80 -18.48 7.28
CA GLU A 33 -3.41 -18.55 7.76
C GLU A 33 -2.93 -17.24 8.41
N VAL A 34 -3.59 -16.12 8.13
CA VAL A 34 -3.22 -14.79 8.64
C VAL A 34 -3.18 -14.73 10.17
N PRO A 35 -4.18 -15.26 10.92
CA PRO A 35 -4.13 -15.24 12.39
C PRO A 35 -2.92 -15.98 12.96
N LEU A 36 -2.54 -17.10 12.33
CA LEU A 36 -1.38 -17.90 12.75
C LEU A 36 -0.07 -17.16 12.48
N ALA A 37 0.04 -16.47 11.33
CA ALA A 37 1.20 -15.64 10.99
C ALA A 37 1.38 -14.49 11.99
N ILE A 38 0.29 -13.80 12.37
CA ILE A 38 0.31 -12.71 13.36
C ILE A 38 0.78 -13.23 14.73
N GLN A 39 0.30 -14.39 15.16
CA GLN A 39 0.73 -15.00 16.43
C GLN A 39 2.23 -15.32 16.43
N LYS A 40 2.77 -15.88 15.34
CA LYS A 40 4.21 -16.15 15.19
C LYS A 40 5.04 -14.87 15.22
N LEU A 41 4.58 -13.79 14.57
CA LEU A 41 5.23 -12.48 14.62
C LEU A 41 5.29 -11.93 16.06
N LYS A 42 4.17 -12.02 16.80
CA LYS A 42 4.11 -11.60 18.20
C LYS A 42 5.11 -12.37 19.08
N LEU A 43 5.17 -13.68 18.94
CA LEU A 43 6.12 -14.53 19.67
C LEU A 43 7.57 -14.21 19.29
N SER A 44 7.86 -13.97 18.01
CA SER A 44 9.19 -13.58 17.51
C SER A 44 9.64 -12.22 18.08
N ALA A 45 8.72 -11.26 18.21
CA ALA A 45 8.99 -9.97 18.84
C ALA A 45 9.28 -10.13 20.34
N GLN A 46 8.48 -10.92 21.06
CA GLN A 46 8.66 -11.19 22.50
C GLN A 46 9.96 -11.93 22.80
N THR A 47 10.37 -12.86 21.93
CA THR A 47 11.59 -13.67 22.11
C THR A 47 12.87 -12.95 21.69
N GLY A 48 12.80 -11.71 21.18
CA GLY A 48 14.01 -10.94 20.84
C GLY A 48 14.67 -11.32 19.51
N LYS A 49 14.05 -12.20 18.71
CA LYS A 49 14.61 -12.68 17.43
C LYS A 49 14.85 -11.57 16.40
N TRP A 50 14.13 -10.47 16.51
CA TRP A 50 14.34 -9.25 15.71
C TRP A 50 15.75 -8.64 15.87
N LYS A 51 16.47 -8.92 16.96
CA LYS A 51 17.86 -8.47 17.16
C LYS A 51 18.89 -9.29 16.40
N GLN A 52 18.53 -10.47 15.90
CA GLN A 52 19.40 -11.33 15.08
C GLN A 52 19.19 -11.12 13.57
N LEU A 53 18.24 -10.27 13.17
CA LEU A 53 18.00 -9.98 11.76
C LEU A 53 19.17 -9.20 11.15
N THR A 54 19.57 -9.58 9.94
CA THR A 54 20.56 -8.79 9.21
C THR A 54 19.95 -7.46 8.76
N VAL A 55 20.79 -6.44 8.58
CA VAL A 55 20.34 -5.11 8.13
C VAL A 55 19.56 -5.17 6.81
N LYS A 56 19.97 -6.07 5.90
CA LYS A 56 19.27 -6.29 4.62
C LYS A 56 17.85 -6.81 4.81
N GLU A 57 17.68 -7.80 5.69
CA GLU A 57 16.36 -8.37 5.99
C GLU A 57 15.46 -7.35 6.71
N ALA A 58 16.01 -6.63 7.68
CA ALA A 58 15.28 -5.57 8.39
C ALA A 58 14.82 -4.47 7.42
N PHE A 59 15.67 -4.08 6.47
CA PHE A 59 15.35 -3.07 5.47
C PHE A 59 14.23 -3.55 4.52
N LEU A 60 14.32 -4.78 4.01
CA LEU A 60 13.27 -5.35 3.15
C LEU A 60 11.93 -5.45 3.89
N ASN A 61 11.93 -5.94 5.14
CA ASN A 61 10.72 -6.02 5.95
C ASN A 61 10.11 -4.63 6.23
N THR A 62 10.96 -3.61 6.35
CA THR A 62 10.53 -2.22 6.54
C THR A 62 9.87 -1.67 5.28
N ILE A 63 10.41 -1.94 4.08
CA ILE A 63 9.81 -1.52 2.81
C ILE A 63 8.45 -2.18 2.61
N VAL A 64 8.34 -3.49 2.85
CA VAL A 64 7.06 -4.20 2.77
C VAL A 64 6.06 -3.64 3.80
N GLY A 65 6.51 -3.34 5.02
CA GLY A 65 5.69 -2.69 6.03
C GLY A 65 5.18 -1.31 5.59
N ALA A 66 6.04 -0.51 4.96
CA ALA A 66 5.66 0.79 4.42
C ALA A 66 4.65 0.65 3.27
N GLU A 67 4.80 -0.34 2.39
CA GLU A 67 3.85 -0.63 1.31
C GLU A 67 2.44 -0.90 1.85
N ILE A 68 2.32 -1.72 2.91
CA ILE A 68 1.02 -2.00 3.55
C ILE A 68 0.38 -0.72 4.07
N VAL A 69 1.17 0.18 4.66
CA VAL A 69 0.69 1.48 5.14
C VAL A 69 0.24 2.37 3.98
N PHE A 70 0.96 2.39 2.86
CA PHE A 70 0.54 3.13 1.68
C PHE A 70 -0.78 2.60 1.09
N TRP A 71 -1.00 1.28 1.11
CA TRP A 71 -2.29 0.70 0.72
C TRP A 71 -3.45 1.14 1.62
N PHE A 72 -3.19 1.34 2.91
CA PHE A 72 -4.19 1.90 3.83
C PHE A 72 -4.54 3.35 3.44
N TYR A 73 -3.54 4.20 3.19
CA TYR A 73 -3.77 5.58 2.75
C TYR A 73 -4.46 5.66 1.38
N ALA A 74 -4.11 4.77 0.45
CA ALA A 74 -4.82 4.67 -0.83
C ALA A 74 -6.31 4.33 -0.62
N GLY A 75 -6.62 3.42 0.30
CA GLY A 75 -7.98 3.10 0.72
C GLY A 75 -8.69 4.29 1.37
N GLU A 76 -8.00 5.06 2.21
CA GLU A 76 -8.52 6.29 2.80
C GLU A 76 -8.86 7.34 1.73
N CYS A 77 -7.99 7.54 0.73
CA CYS A 77 -8.27 8.42 -0.41
C CYS A 77 -9.51 7.99 -1.21
N ILE A 78 -9.68 6.67 -1.43
CA ILE A 78 -10.88 6.11 -2.09
C ILE A 78 -12.12 6.33 -1.21
N GLY A 79 -12.02 6.10 0.10
CA GLY A 79 -13.14 6.26 1.04
C GLY A 79 -13.57 7.71 1.24
N LYS A 80 -12.63 8.66 1.17
CA LYS A 80 -12.92 10.12 1.20
C LYS A 80 -13.42 10.66 -0.14
N GLY A 81 -13.15 9.97 -1.25
CA GLY A 81 -13.49 10.43 -2.60
C GLY A 81 -12.61 11.56 -3.13
N GLY A 82 -11.43 11.78 -2.54
CA GLY A 82 -10.53 12.89 -2.88
C GLY A 82 -9.08 12.59 -2.52
N ILE A 83 -8.15 13.09 -3.32
CA ILE A 83 -6.69 12.94 -3.11
C ILE A 83 -6.18 13.98 -2.10
N VAL A 84 -6.86 15.13 -2.00
CA VAL A 84 -6.47 16.27 -1.16
C VAL A 84 -7.65 16.67 -0.28
N SER A 85 -7.51 16.46 1.03
CA SER A 85 -8.38 16.97 2.11
C SER A 85 -9.88 16.65 1.98
N TYR A 86 -10.64 16.84 3.06
CA TYR A 86 -12.09 16.97 2.92
C TYR A 86 -12.38 18.36 2.33
N ASP A 87 -13.26 18.42 1.33
CA ASP A 87 -13.76 19.69 0.79
C ASP A 87 -14.72 20.33 1.81
N ILE A 88 -14.14 20.94 2.84
CA ILE A 88 -14.89 21.70 3.85
C ILE A 88 -15.20 23.08 3.25
N PRO A 89 -16.49 23.45 3.09
CA PRO A 89 -16.86 24.78 2.64
C PRO A 89 -16.37 25.80 3.68
N GLY A 90 -15.28 26.50 3.37
CA GLY A 90 -14.63 27.49 4.24
C GLY A 90 -13.11 27.35 4.38
N ALA A 91 -12.52 26.19 4.09
CA ALA A 91 -11.07 25.98 4.24
C ALA A 91 -10.22 26.55 3.08
N VAL A 92 -10.87 26.94 1.98
CA VAL A 92 -10.25 27.60 0.82
C VAL A 92 -10.47 29.11 0.79
N ASN A 93 -11.18 29.65 1.80
CA ASN A 93 -11.36 31.09 1.94
C ASN A 93 -10.16 31.65 2.73
N TRP A 94 -9.28 32.37 2.05
CA TRP A 94 -8.13 33.03 2.69
C TRP A 94 -8.52 34.38 3.35
N ASP A 95 -9.76 34.85 3.23
CA ASP A 95 -10.26 36.09 3.88
C ASP A 95 -10.55 35.93 5.39
N ILE A 96 -10.59 34.72 5.95
CA ILE A 96 -10.91 34.50 7.38
C ILE A 96 -9.68 34.50 8.30
N HIS A 97 -8.47 34.73 7.76
CA HIS A 97 -7.22 34.69 8.51
C HIS A 97 -6.47 36.04 8.59
N PHE A 98 -7.07 37.16 8.16
CA PHE A 98 -6.56 38.52 8.41
C PHE A 98 -7.69 39.50 8.71
#